data_AF-A0A3M1W3L2-F1
#
_entry.id   AF-A0A3M1W3L2-F1
#
_cell.length_a   1.000
_cell.length_b   1.000
_cell.length_c   1.000
_cell.angle_alpha   90.00
_cell.angle_beta   90.00
_cell.angle_gamma   90.00
#
_symmetry.space_group_name_H-M   'P 1'
#
loop_
_entity.id
_entity.type
_entity.pdbx_description
1 polymer ?
#
loop_
_entity_poly.entity_id
_entity_poly.type
_entity_poly.pdbx_seq_one_letter_code
_entity_poly.pdbx_strand_id
1 'polypeptide(L)'
;MTMKRADWIFVVGVIVVILFFIALSKYGRRTPPPMPANPEHRAAETRMDCLQCHDPRQSEAVRPISARHPQAWMDERFSCTVCHQQTR
;
A
#
# COMPACT_ATOMS: atom_id res chain seq x y z
N MET A 1 -11.93 -41.06 -0.24
CA MET A 1 -12.26 -40.05 -1.27
C MET A 1 -11.16 -40.07 -2.31
N THR A 2 -11.41 -40.66 -3.47
CA THR A 2 -10.48 -40.65 -4.61
C THR A 2 -10.94 -39.58 -5.59
N MET A 3 -10.18 -38.51 -5.72
CA MET A 3 -10.48 -37.44 -6.68
C MET A 3 -10.40 -37.98 -8.10
N LYS A 4 -11.42 -37.69 -8.91
CA LYS A 4 -11.43 -38.03 -10.33
C LYS A 4 -10.43 -37.14 -11.08
N ARG A 5 -9.95 -37.58 -12.24
CA ARG A 5 -9.05 -36.77 -13.09
C ARG A 5 -9.65 -35.38 -13.40
N ALA A 6 -10.96 -35.30 -13.55
CA ALA A 6 -11.68 -34.03 -13.75
C ALA A 6 -11.56 -33.10 -12.54
N ASP A 7 -11.64 -33.62 -11.32
CA ASP A 7 -11.47 -32.83 -10.09
C ASP A 7 -10.05 -32.27 -10.00
N TRP A 8 -9.04 -33.04 -10.44
CA TRP A 8 -7.65 -32.59 -10.50
C TRP A 8 -7.46 -31.45 -11.52
N ILE A 9 -8.07 -31.55 -12.70
CA ILE A 9 -8.03 -30.49 -13.72
C ILE A 9 -8.68 -29.21 -13.17
N PHE A 10 -9.82 -29.34 -12.49
CA PHE A 10 -10.50 -28.21 -11.86
C PHE A 10 -9.63 -27.53 -10.80
N VAL A 11 -9.04 -28.30 -9.89
CA VAL A 11 -8.16 -27.77 -8.83
C VAL A 11 -6.96 -27.04 -9.43
N VAL A 12 -6.29 -27.63 -10.43
CA VAL A 12 -5.17 -26.97 -11.11
C VAL A 12 -5.63 -25.68 -11.80
N GLY A 13 -6.78 -25.71 -12.47
CA GLY A 13 -7.36 -24.51 -13.09
C GLY A 13 -7.59 -23.38 -12.09
N VAL A 14 -8.16 -23.68 -10.93
CA VAL A 14 -8.38 -22.70 -9.84
C VAL A 14 -7.05 -22.13 -9.34
N ILE A 15 -6.05 -22.99 -9.11
CA ILE A 15 -4.71 -22.54 -8.67
C ILE A 15 -4.09 -21.60 -9.69
N VAL A 16 -4.15 -21.93 -10.98
CA VAL A 16 -3.62 -21.09 -12.07
C VAL A 16 -4.31 -19.73 -12.09
N VAL A 17 -5.63 -19.69 -11.96
CA VAL A 17 -6.40 -18.43 -11.92
C VAL A 17 -6.03 -17.57 -10.71
N ILE A 18 -5.89 -18.17 -9.52
CA ILE A 18 -5.48 -17.45 -8.31
C ILE A 18 -4.07 -16.85 -8.48
N LEU A 19 -3.12 -17.64 -8.98
CA LEU A 19 -1.76 -17.17 -9.21
C LEU A 19 -1.70 -16.06 -10.26
N PHE A 20 -2.52 -16.15 -11.31
CA PHE A 20 -2.66 -15.12 -12.32
C PHE A 20 -3.17 -13.80 -11.72
N PHE A 21 -4.20 -13.83 -10.88
CA PHE A 21 -4.69 -12.63 -10.19
C PHE A 21 -3.66 -12.04 -9.21
N ILE A 22 -2.92 -12.88 -8.49
CA ILE A 22 -1.83 -12.41 -7.61
C ILE A 22 -0.74 -11.70 -8.43
N ALA A 23 -0.36 -12.27 -9.58
CA ALA A 23 0.64 -11.66 -10.47
C ALA A 23 0.15 -10.31 -11.01
N LEU A 24 -1.10 -10.23 -11.49
CA LEU A 24 -1.71 -8.98 -11.94
C LEU A 24 -1.79 -7.94 -10.83
N SER A 25 -2.14 -8.33 -9.60
CA SER A 25 -2.20 -7.41 -8.46
C SER A 25 -0.84 -6.80 -8.11
N LYS A 26 0.26 -7.50 -8.41
CA LYS A 26 1.62 -6.98 -8.23
C LYS A 26 2.09 -6.15 -9.43
N TYR A 27 1.56 -6.42 -10.62
CA TYR A 27 1.92 -5.73 -11.86
C TYR A 27 1.42 -4.28 -11.82
N GLY A 28 2.34 -3.32 -11.80
CA GLY A 28 2.02 -1.89 -11.77
C GLY A 28 1.99 -1.24 -10.39
N ARG A 29 2.31 -1.98 -9.31
CA ARG A 29 2.57 -1.35 -8.00
C ARG A 29 3.82 -0.48 -8.10
N ARG A 30 3.63 0.84 -8.07
CA ARG A 30 4.75 1.76 -7.91
C ARG A 30 5.29 1.65 -6.49
N THR A 31 6.59 1.49 -6.36
CA THR A 31 7.25 1.55 -5.07
C THR A 31 7.03 2.95 -4.47
N PRO A 32 6.44 3.06 -3.27
CA PRO A 32 6.29 4.33 -2.61
C PRO A 32 7.67 4.93 -2.33
N PRO A 33 7.82 6.27 -2.37
CA PRO A 33 9.05 6.91 -1.95
C PRO A 33 9.31 6.60 -0.47
N PRO A 34 10.55 6.28 -0.09
CA PRO A 34 10.86 6.05 1.31
C PRO A 34 10.80 7.34 2.11
N MET A 35 10.52 7.22 3.41
CA MET A 35 10.47 8.36 4.33
C MET A 35 11.90 8.81 4.69
N PRO A 36 12.21 10.13 4.60
CA PRO A 36 13.52 10.65 4.96
C PRO A 36 13.85 10.40 6.43
N ALA A 37 15.10 10.04 6.72
CA ALA A 37 15.55 9.80 8.09
C ALA A 37 15.96 11.08 8.85
N ASN A 38 15.18 12.16 8.77
CA ASN A 38 15.45 13.42 9.48
C ASN A 38 14.72 13.49 10.85
N PRO A 39 15.02 14.47 11.72
CA PRO A 39 14.40 14.56 13.05
C PRO A 39 12.87 14.64 13.01
N GLU A 40 12.30 15.37 12.04
CA GLU A 40 10.86 15.57 11.92
C GLU A 40 10.13 14.25 11.64
N HIS A 41 10.64 13.46 10.69
CA HIS A 41 10.05 12.16 10.34
C HIS A 41 10.36 11.07 11.37
N ARG A 42 11.44 11.22 12.15
CA ARG A 42 11.72 10.31 13.28
C ARG A 42 10.81 10.55 14.48
N ALA A 43 10.35 11.78 14.68
CA ALA A 43 9.47 12.16 15.78
C ALA A 43 7.98 11.93 15.47
N ALA A 44 7.62 11.73 14.19
CA ALA A 44 6.25 11.45 13.78
C ALA A 44 5.85 10.00 14.14
N GLU A 45 4.89 9.86 15.06
CA GLU A 45 4.41 8.54 15.51
C GLU A 45 3.02 8.22 14.99
N THR A 46 2.22 9.26 14.73
CA THR A 46 0.82 9.14 14.35
C THR A 46 0.58 9.61 12.91
N ARG A 47 -0.52 9.13 12.33
CA ARG A 47 -1.03 9.64 11.05
C ARG A 47 -1.23 11.16 11.09
N MET A 48 -1.67 11.70 12.23
CA MET A 48 -1.96 13.12 12.35
C MET A 48 -0.67 13.95 12.23
N ASP A 49 0.43 13.47 12.80
CA ASP A 49 1.75 14.12 12.70
C ASP A 49 2.19 14.24 11.24
N CYS A 50 1.97 13.19 10.44
CA CYS A 50 2.28 13.23 9.01
C CYS A 50 1.42 14.26 8.26
N LEU A 51 0.13 14.34 8.61
CA LEU A 51 -0.85 15.18 7.91
C LEU A 51 -0.68 16.67 8.20
N GLN A 52 0.05 17.07 9.24
CA GLN A 52 0.38 18.48 9.48
C GLN A 52 1.08 19.13 8.28
N CYS A 53 1.89 18.36 7.53
CA CYS A 53 2.64 18.88 6.37
C CYS A 53 2.21 18.27 5.03
N HIS A 54 1.52 17.12 5.07
CA HIS A 54 1.19 16.33 3.88
C HIS A 54 -0.31 16.30 3.52
N ASP A 55 -1.21 16.88 4.33
CA ASP A 55 -2.64 16.90 3.99
C ASP A 55 -2.94 17.86 2.82
N PRO A 56 -3.45 17.36 1.68
CA PRO A 56 -3.75 18.21 0.52
C PRO A 56 -4.90 19.20 0.76
N ARG A 57 -5.64 19.07 1.87
CA ARG A 57 -6.73 19.98 2.24
C ARG A 57 -6.23 21.21 3.01
N GLN A 58 -4.99 21.19 3.50
CA GLN A 58 -4.40 22.31 4.22
C GLN A 58 -3.69 23.24 3.25
N SER A 59 -3.94 24.54 3.37
CA SER A 59 -3.32 25.57 2.52
C SER A 59 -1.81 25.70 2.74
N GLU A 60 -1.33 25.32 3.93
CA GLU A 60 0.07 25.43 4.34
C GLU A 60 0.85 24.11 4.16
N ALA A 61 0.26 23.11 3.49
CA ALA A 61 0.92 21.83 3.27
C ALA A 61 2.22 22.01 2.48
N VAL A 62 3.34 21.61 3.08
CA VAL A 62 4.68 21.75 2.51
C VAL A 62 4.87 20.82 1.31
N ARG A 63 4.38 19.58 1.41
CA ARG A 63 4.42 18.57 0.35
C ARG A 63 3.14 17.76 0.36
N PRO A 64 2.02 18.30 -0.15
CA PRO A 64 0.74 17.62 -0.08
C PRO A 64 0.77 16.26 -0.79
N ILE A 65 -0.01 15.31 -0.26
CA ILE A 65 -0.24 14.01 -0.88
C ILE A 65 -0.71 14.22 -2.32
N SER A 66 -0.07 13.53 -3.27
CA SER A 66 -0.41 13.63 -4.69
C SER A 66 -1.82 13.10 -4.96
N ALA A 67 -2.50 13.70 -5.94
CA ALA A 67 -3.78 13.19 -6.46
C ALA A 67 -3.72 11.74 -6.97
N ARG A 68 -2.52 11.21 -7.26
CA ARG A 68 -2.31 9.81 -7.66
C ARG A 68 -2.13 8.84 -6.48
N HIS A 69 -2.12 9.33 -5.25
CA HIS A 69 -1.94 8.48 -4.07
C HIS A 69 -3.19 7.62 -3.83
N PRO A 70 -3.05 6.34 -3.44
CA PRO A 70 -4.18 5.50 -3.05
C PRO A 70 -5.04 6.17 -1.98
N GLN A 71 -6.35 6.15 -2.14
CA GLN A 71 -7.31 6.83 -1.25
C GLN A 71 -7.34 6.29 0.19
N ALA A 72 -6.66 5.17 0.47
CA ALA A 72 -6.54 4.58 1.80
C ALA A 72 -6.03 5.56 2.86
N TRP A 73 -5.28 6.61 2.48
CA TRP A 73 -4.83 7.65 3.42
C TRP A 73 -5.99 8.42 4.08
N MET A 74 -7.18 8.44 3.47
CA MET A 74 -8.36 9.10 4.02
C MET A 74 -9.02 8.30 5.15
N ASP A 75 -8.71 7.00 5.27
CA ASP A 75 -9.13 6.19 6.40
C ASP A 75 -8.29 6.57 7.64
N GLU A 76 -8.97 6.93 8.72
CA GLU A 76 -8.33 7.32 9.99
C GLU A 76 -7.54 6.19 10.64
N ARG A 77 -7.88 4.92 10.32
CA ARG A 77 -7.22 3.74 10.85
C ARG A 77 -5.97 3.34 10.06
N PHE A 78 -5.74 3.96 8.90
CA PHE A 78 -4.65 3.60 8.01
C PHE A 78 -3.35 4.31 8.39
N SER A 79 -2.26 3.57 8.57
CA SER A 79 -0.94 4.15 8.83
C SER A 79 -0.18 4.41 7.53
N CYS A 80 0.39 5.61 7.40
CA CYS A 80 1.25 6.01 6.28
C CYS A 80 2.50 5.09 6.16
N THR A 81 3.00 4.56 7.28
CA THR A 81 4.22 3.75 7.35
C THR A 81 4.05 2.31 6.85
N VAL A 82 2.81 1.87 6.58
CA VAL A 82 2.54 0.58 5.90
C VAL A 82 3.20 0.54 4.53
N CYS A 83 3.26 1.69 3.84
CA CYS A 83 3.87 1.82 2.53
C CYS A 83 5.16 2.65 2.57
N HIS A 84 5.18 3.74 3.35
CA HIS A 84 6.35 4.63 3.43
C HIS A 84 7.29 4.20 4.56
N GLN A 85 8.27 3.36 4.23
CA GLN A 85 9.28 2.91 5.18
C GLN A 85 10.42 3.93 5.28
N GLN A 86 10.95 4.13 6.49
CA GLN A 86 12.15 4.92 6.73
C GLN A 86 13.32 4.31 5.96
N THR A 87 14.08 5.12 5.21
CA THR A 87 15.40 4.67 4.76
C THR A 87 16.29 4.42 5.98
N ARG A 88 16.86 3.21 6.11
CA ARG A 88 17.91 2.93 7.11
C ARG A 88 19.15 3.77 6.85
#